data_AF-A0A957V3G8-F1
#
_entry.id   AF-A0A957V3G8-F1
#
_cell.length_a   1.000
_cell.length_b   1.000
_cell.length_c   1.000
_cell.angle_alpha   90.00
_cell.angle_beta   90.00
_cell.angle_gamma   90.00
#
_symmetry.space_group_name_H-M   'P 1'
#
loop_
_entity.id
_entity.type
_entity.pdbx_description
1 polymer ?
#
loop_
_entity_poly.entity_id
_entity_poly.type
_entity_poly.pdbx_seq_one_letter_code
_entity_poly.pdbx_strand_id
1 'polypeptide(L)'
;AVNVAVLATFSARWWLLLYAQGYALPYHNLIAYRLATFAVSYFTPGPHFGGEPLQVYLVTARHKVPVSVSIAAVVLDKVLEMLANFTFLTLGVLFVLRLQVLPGVSDEQMLAASLLLLSLPIMVLVALWMGWHPLSTV
;
A
#
# COMPACT_ATOMS: atom_id res chain seq x y z
N ALA A 1 -6.74 -18.09 13.54
CA ALA A 1 -7.96 -17.52 12.92
C ALA A 1 -7.78 -16.05 12.52
N VAL A 2 -7.53 -15.14 13.47
CA VAL A 2 -7.46 -13.68 13.21
C VAL A 2 -6.43 -13.29 12.14
N ASN A 3 -5.19 -13.78 12.22
CA ASN A 3 -4.16 -13.46 11.21
C ASN A 3 -4.53 -13.90 9.80
N VAL A 4 -5.22 -15.03 9.67
CA VAL A 4 -5.71 -15.53 8.37
C VAL A 4 -6.80 -14.60 7.83
N ALA A 5 -7.70 -14.12 8.70
CA ALA A 5 -8.71 -13.14 8.32
C ALA A 5 -8.07 -11.81 7.87
N VAL A 6 -7.07 -11.31 8.61
CA VAL A 6 -6.32 -10.10 8.23
C VAL A 6 -5.64 -10.27 6.88
N LEU A 7 -4.94 -11.40 6.67
CA LEU A 7 -4.28 -11.72 5.40
C LEU A 7 -5.29 -11.77 4.24
N ALA A 8 -6.47 -12.37 4.46
CA ALA A 8 -7.53 -12.37 3.49
C ALA A 8 -7.97 -10.93 3.19
N THR A 9 -8.38 -10.14 4.18
CA THR A 9 -8.80 -8.74 3.97
C THR A 9 -7.76 -7.91 3.22
N PHE A 10 -6.47 -8.09 3.51
CA PHE A 10 -5.38 -7.40 2.81
C PHE A 10 -5.25 -7.84 1.34
N SER A 11 -5.54 -9.11 1.06
CA SER A 11 -5.54 -9.65 -0.30
C SER A 11 -6.78 -9.21 -1.08
N ALA A 12 -7.91 -8.96 -0.42
CA ALA A 12 -9.17 -8.55 -1.04
C ALA A 12 -9.03 -7.22 -1.79
N ARG A 13 -8.34 -6.25 -1.20
CA ARG A 13 -8.13 -4.93 -1.81
C ARG A 13 -7.37 -5.03 -3.13
N TRP A 14 -6.23 -5.73 -3.13
CA TRP A 14 -5.48 -6.00 -4.35
C TRP A 14 -6.27 -6.81 -5.38
N TRP A 15 -7.05 -7.80 -4.94
CA TRP A 15 -7.94 -8.57 -5.81
C TRP A 15 -8.97 -7.68 -6.51
N LEU A 16 -9.61 -6.76 -5.78
CA LEU A 16 -10.58 -5.80 -6.33
C LEU A 16 -9.95 -4.88 -7.37
N LEU A 17 -8.68 -4.46 -7.18
CA LEU A 17 -7.98 -3.61 -8.15
C LEU A 17 -7.68 -4.33 -9.47
N LEU A 18 -7.36 -5.62 -9.42
CA LEU A 18 -7.20 -6.44 -10.62
C LEU A 18 -8.54 -6.72 -11.29
N TYR A 19 -9.56 -7.03 -10.48
CA TYR A 19 -10.91 -7.28 -10.96
C TYR A 19 -11.52 -6.04 -11.66
N ALA A 20 -11.35 -4.85 -11.07
CA ALA A 20 -11.81 -3.58 -11.65
C ALA A 20 -11.14 -3.25 -12.99
N GLN A 21 -9.94 -3.80 -13.25
CA GLN A 21 -9.23 -3.68 -14.53
C GLN A 21 -9.59 -4.81 -15.52
N GLY A 22 -10.59 -5.64 -15.21
CA GLY A 22 -11.07 -6.72 -16.07
C GLY A 22 -10.40 -8.08 -15.86
N TYR A 23 -9.54 -8.23 -14.85
CA TYR A 23 -8.80 -9.46 -14.60
C TYR A 23 -9.38 -10.23 -13.41
N ALA A 24 -10.29 -11.16 -13.70
CA ALA A 24 -10.92 -12.02 -12.72
C ALA A 24 -10.02 -13.22 -12.34
N LEU A 25 -9.13 -13.01 -11.37
CA LEU A 25 -8.25 -14.07 -10.87
C LEU A 25 -8.90 -14.82 -9.69
N PRO A 26 -8.58 -16.12 -9.51
CA PRO A 26 -9.01 -16.87 -8.34
C PRO A 26 -8.40 -16.28 -7.06
N TYR A 27 -9.26 -15.83 -6.15
CA TYR A 27 -8.87 -15.09 -4.95
C TYR A 27 -7.88 -15.84 -4.05
N HIS A 28 -8.02 -17.16 -3.91
CA HIS A 28 -7.11 -17.98 -3.11
C HIS A 28 -5.66 -17.96 -3.62
N ASN A 29 -5.46 -17.84 -4.94
CA ASN A 29 -4.11 -17.69 -5.50
C ASN A 29 -3.48 -16.38 -5.05
N LEU A 30 -4.26 -15.30 -4.97
CA LEU A 30 -3.76 -14.00 -4.54
C LEU A 30 -3.38 -14.00 -3.06
N ILE A 31 -4.14 -14.71 -2.21
CA ILE A 31 -3.76 -14.93 -0.81
C ILE A 31 -2.41 -15.65 -0.72
N ALA A 32 -2.21 -16.72 -1.50
CA ALA A 32 -0.96 -17.46 -1.53
C ALA A 32 0.22 -16.61 -2.05
N TYR A 33 0.01 -15.83 -3.12
CA TYR A 33 1.01 -14.92 -3.65
C TYR A 33 1.38 -13.83 -2.64
N ARG A 34 0.40 -13.28 -1.93
CA ARG A 34 0.62 -12.28 -0.89
C ARG A 34 1.42 -12.84 0.29
N LEU A 35 1.17 -14.10 0.68
CA LEU A 35 1.97 -14.77 1.70
C LEU A 35 3.43 -14.94 1.26
N ALA A 36 3.65 -15.34 0.00
CA ALA A 36 5.00 -15.45 -0.56
C ALA A 36 5.70 -14.07 -0.65
N THR A 37 4.97 -13.04 -1.05
CA THR A 37 5.43 -11.64 -1.05
C THR A 37 5.84 -11.20 0.35
N PHE A 38 5.03 -11.46 1.38
CA PHE A 38 5.42 -11.14 2.75
C PHE A 38 6.69 -11.88 3.18
N ALA A 39 6.81 -13.17 2.86
CA ALA A 39 8.02 -13.93 3.16
C ALA A 39 9.27 -13.27 2.53
N VAL A 40 9.20 -12.87 1.26
CA VAL A 40 10.31 -12.16 0.60
C VAL A 40 10.59 -10.82 1.28
N SER A 41 9.56 -10.00 1.52
CA SER A 41 9.71 -8.70 2.19
C SER A 41 10.39 -8.82 3.57
N TYR A 42 10.16 -9.91 4.29
CA TYR A 42 10.82 -10.17 5.59
C TYR A 42 12.32 -10.44 5.47
N PHE A 43 12.79 -10.99 4.35
CA PHE A 43 14.20 -11.31 4.13
C PHE A 43 14.96 -10.22 3.37
N THR A 44 14.27 -9.32 2.68
CA THR A 44 14.86 -8.20 1.96
C THR A 44 15.01 -6.97 2.88
N PRO A 45 16.22 -6.45 3.11
CA PRO A 45 16.40 -5.23 3.88
C PRO A 45 15.84 -4.02 3.11
N GLY A 46 14.80 -3.41 3.65
CA GLY A 46 14.18 -2.21 3.10
C GLY A 46 12.86 -1.89 3.81
N PRO A 47 12.49 -0.61 3.93
CA PRO A 47 11.20 -0.25 4.49
C PRO A 47 10.08 -0.66 3.52
N HIS A 48 9.30 -1.68 3.88
CA HIS A 48 8.06 -2.07 3.19
C HIS A 48 8.16 -2.35 1.67
N PHE A 49 9.37 -2.57 1.14
CA PHE A 49 9.64 -2.82 -0.27
C PHE A 49 10.58 -4.01 -0.39
N GLY A 50 10.12 -5.09 -1.04
CA GLY A 50 10.96 -6.23 -1.35
C GLY A 50 10.24 -7.43 -1.97
N GLY A 51 9.02 -7.72 -1.53
CA GLY A 51 8.20 -8.81 -2.09
C GLY A 51 7.21 -8.36 -3.17
N GLU A 52 7.05 -7.06 -3.38
CA GLU A 52 6.16 -6.47 -4.38
C GLU A 52 6.56 -6.84 -5.83
N PRO A 53 7.85 -6.88 -6.21
CA PRO A 53 8.25 -7.40 -7.52
C PRO A 53 7.82 -8.86 -7.73
N LEU A 54 7.90 -9.69 -6.69
CA LEU A 54 7.39 -11.07 -6.75
C LEU A 54 5.89 -11.10 -6.99
N GLN A 55 5.15 -10.18 -6.38
CA GLN A 55 3.70 -10.07 -6.57
C GLN A 55 3.32 -9.75 -8.02
N VAL A 56 4.01 -8.77 -8.62
CA VAL A 56 3.87 -8.42 -10.05
C VAL A 56 4.23 -9.61 -10.92
N TYR A 57 5.35 -10.27 -10.64
CA TYR A 57 5.83 -11.42 -11.39
C TYR A 57 4.84 -12.59 -11.36
N LEU A 58 4.33 -12.98 -10.19
CA LEU A 58 3.44 -14.13 -10.05
C LEU A 58 2.13 -13.93 -10.80
N VAL A 59 1.56 -12.72 -10.74
CA VAL A 59 0.33 -12.40 -11.48
C VAL A 59 0.57 -12.35 -12.98
N THR A 60 1.64 -11.70 -13.42
CA THR A 60 2.00 -11.63 -14.85
C THR A 60 2.28 -13.03 -15.43
N ALA A 61 3.13 -13.80 -14.76
CA ALA A 61 3.61 -15.09 -15.27
C ALA A 61 2.50 -16.15 -15.32
N ARG A 62 1.68 -16.23 -14.26
CA ARG A 62 0.70 -17.31 -14.08
C ARG A 62 -0.69 -16.97 -14.61
N HIS A 63 -1.04 -15.69 -14.72
CA HIS A 63 -2.37 -15.26 -15.15
C HIS A 63 -2.37 -14.40 -16.42
N LYS A 64 -1.18 -14.19 -17.03
CA LYS A 64 -1.01 -13.43 -18.29
C LYS A 64 -1.58 -12.01 -18.23
N VAL A 65 -1.70 -11.46 -17.02
CA VAL A 65 -2.04 -10.05 -16.81
C VAL A 65 -0.88 -9.20 -17.33
N PRO A 66 -1.12 -8.15 -18.12
CA PRO A 66 -0.05 -7.26 -18.56
C PRO A 66 0.75 -6.71 -17.39
N VAL A 67 2.06 -6.56 -17.58
CA VAL A 67 2.97 -6.05 -16.54
C VAL A 67 2.52 -4.68 -16.02
N SER A 68 2.10 -3.79 -16.93
CA SER A 68 1.59 -2.46 -16.59
C SER A 68 0.39 -2.51 -15.64
N VAL A 69 -0.58 -3.38 -15.91
CA VAL A 69 -1.76 -3.61 -15.05
C VAL A 69 -1.35 -4.18 -13.70
N SER A 70 -0.44 -5.16 -13.69
CA SER A 70 0.06 -5.78 -12.46
C SER A 70 0.79 -4.77 -11.56
N ILE A 71 1.65 -3.93 -12.15
CA ILE A 71 2.35 -2.85 -11.43
C ILE A 71 1.33 -1.84 -10.90
N ALA A 72 0.39 -1.38 -11.73
CA ALA A 72 -0.62 -0.40 -11.31
C ALA A 72 -1.45 -0.90 -10.13
N ALA A 73 -1.89 -2.16 -10.18
CA ALA A 73 -2.65 -2.78 -9.08
C ALA A 73 -1.84 -2.86 -7.78
N VAL A 74 -0.56 -3.24 -7.84
CA VAL A 74 0.31 -3.33 -6.65
C VAL A 74 0.66 -1.95 -6.11
N VAL A 75 0.96 -0.98 -6.97
CA VAL A 75 1.28 0.40 -6.57
C VAL A 75 0.07 1.04 -5.90
N LEU A 76 -1.12 0.94 -6.48
CA LEU A 76 -2.34 1.48 -5.90
C LEU A 76 -2.69 0.77 -4.57
N ASP A 77 -2.44 -0.53 -4.48
CA ASP A 77 -2.54 -1.27 -3.22
C ASP A 77 -1.52 -0.78 -2.16
N LYS A 78 -0.32 -0.36 -2.54
CA LYS A 78 0.61 0.23 -1.55
C LYS A 78 0.21 1.64 -1.14
N VAL A 79 -0.24 2.45 -2.09
CA VAL A 79 -0.67 3.82 -1.82
C VAL A 79 -1.84 3.87 -0.84
N LEU A 80 -2.88 3.05 -1.03
CA LEU A 80 -4.01 3.03 -0.10
C LEU A 80 -3.63 2.44 1.28
N GLU A 81 -2.65 1.53 1.35
CA GLU A 81 -2.09 1.05 2.63
C GLU A 81 -1.41 2.18 3.39
N MET A 82 -0.56 2.95 2.69
CA MET A 82 0.13 4.11 3.25
C MET A 82 -0.84 5.20 3.68
N LEU A 83 -1.89 5.47 2.88
CA LEU A 83 -2.94 6.42 3.26
C LEU A 83 -3.65 6.00 4.53
N ALA A 84 -4.04 4.74 4.66
CA ALA A 84 -4.70 4.25 5.86
C ALA A 84 -3.78 4.38 7.09
N ASN A 85 -2.53 3.92 6.97
CA ASN A 85 -1.55 3.99 8.05
C ASN A 85 -1.25 5.43 8.48
N PHE A 86 -0.99 6.32 7.53
CA PHE A 86 -0.64 7.71 7.83
C PHE A 86 -1.85 8.52 8.29
N THR A 87 -3.06 8.21 7.80
CA THR A 87 -4.29 8.81 8.37
C THR A 87 -4.46 8.38 9.82
N PHE A 88 -4.26 7.10 10.14
CA PHE A 88 -4.32 6.62 11.51
C PHE A 88 -3.27 7.29 12.41
N LEU A 89 -2.03 7.41 11.94
CA LEU A 89 -0.98 8.13 12.67
C LEU A 89 -1.33 9.60 12.88
N THR A 90 -1.82 10.30 11.86
CA THR A 90 -2.26 11.70 11.96
C THR A 90 -3.39 11.84 12.98
N LEU A 91 -4.39 10.96 12.98
CA LEU A 91 -5.44 10.96 13.99
C LEU A 91 -4.88 10.74 15.41
N GLY A 92 -3.90 9.85 15.56
CA GLY A 92 -3.19 9.64 16.81
C GLY A 92 -2.45 10.90 17.29
N VAL A 93 -1.75 11.59 16.38
CA VAL A 93 -1.05 12.86 16.67
C VAL A 93 -2.05 13.93 17.12
N LEU A 94 -3.18 14.10 16.42
CA LEU A 94 -4.25 15.03 16.79
C LEU A 94 -4.87 14.68 18.15
N PHE A 95 -5.02 13.39 18.46
CA PHE A 95 -5.52 12.93 19.75
C PHE A 95 -4.56 13.27 20.89
N VAL A 96 -3.25 13.03 20.70
CA VAL A 96 -2.21 13.39 21.68
C VAL A 96 -2.14 14.90 21.90
N LEU A 97 -2.25 15.70 20.84
CA LEU A 97 -2.33 17.15 20.91
C LEU A 97 -3.48 17.62 21.80
N ARG A 98 -4.67 17.04 21.59
CA ARG A 98 -5.86 17.38 22.37
C ARG A 98 -5.71 17.04 23.86
N LEU A 99 -4.99 15.97 24.17
CA LEU A 99 -4.77 15.51 25.54
C LEU A 99 -3.57 16.19 26.22
N GLN A 100 -2.79 17.00 25.51
CA GLN A 100 -1.63 17.75 26.05
C GLN A 100 -0.61 16.83 26.77
N VAL A 101 -0.43 15.61 26.25
CA VAL A 101 0.38 14.56 26.91
C VAL A 101 1.89 14.74 26.70
N LEU A 102 2.31 15.56 25.73
CA LEU A 102 3.71 15.76 25.35
C LEU A 102 4.19 17.17 25.74
N PRO A 103 4.74 17.35 26.96
CA PRO A 103 5.36 18.62 27.34
C PRO A 103 6.63 18.85 26.50
N GLY A 104 6.76 20.05 25.92
CA GLY A 104 7.97 20.49 25.21
C GLY A 104 7.93 20.37 23.67
N VAL A 105 6.84 19.88 23.08
CA VAL A 105 6.63 19.92 21.62
C VAL A 105 5.55 20.96 21.32
N SER A 106 5.77 21.82 20.34
CA SER A 106 4.75 22.82 19.97
C SER A 106 3.65 22.20 19.10
N ASP A 107 2.42 22.69 19.24
CA ASP A 107 1.28 22.25 18.43
C ASP A 107 1.57 22.37 16.92
N GLU A 108 2.29 23.42 16.51
CA GLU A 108 2.72 23.65 15.14
C GLU A 108 3.63 22.53 14.61
N GLN A 109 4.58 22.06 15.41
CA GLN A 109 5.49 20.97 15.01
C GLN A 109 4.74 19.66 14.78
N MET A 110 3.75 19.36 15.62
CA MET A 110 2.95 18.14 15.49
C MET A 110 1.99 18.20 14.29
N LEU A 111 1.40 19.37 14.03
CA LEU A 111 0.61 19.62 12.83
C LEU A 111 1.46 19.50 11.57
N ALA A 112 2.65 20.11 11.54
CA ALA A 112 3.58 20.02 10.43
C ALA A 112 4.02 18.58 10.16
N ALA A 113 4.32 17.80 11.20
CA ALA A 113 4.65 16.38 11.07
C ALA A 113 3.49 15.55 10.47
N SER A 114 2.26 15.83 10.88
CA SER A 114 1.06 15.17 10.35
C SER A 114 0.84 15.46 8.86
N LEU A 115 1.01 16.72 8.46
CA LEU A 115 0.91 17.12 7.05
C LEU A 115 2.03 16.51 6.20
N LEU A 116 3.25 16.47 6.74
CA LEU A 116 4.39 15.86 6.07
C LEU A 116 4.17 14.36 5.84
N LEU A 117 3.65 13.63 6.84
CA LEU A 117 3.35 12.20 6.71
C LEU A 117 2.37 11.93 5.56
N LEU A 118 1.30 12.72 5.46
CA LEU A 118 0.28 12.55 4.41
C LEU A 118 0.76 13.03 3.03
N SER A 119 1.76 13.90 2.96
CA SER A 119 2.24 14.48 1.69
C SER A 119 2.68 13.42 0.69
N LEU A 120 3.39 12.38 1.12
CA LEU A 120 3.96 11.36 0.25
C LEU A 120 2.91 10.53 -0.49
N PRO A 121 1.95 9.85 0.18
CA PRO A 121 0.94 9.08 -0.54
C PRO A 121 -0.01 9.96 -1.36
N ILE A 122 -0.31 11.19 -0.91
CA ILE A 122 -1.13 12.13 -1.67
C ILE A 122 -0.40 12.54 -2.95
N MET A 123 0.89 12.84 -2.87
CA MET A 123 1.70 13.22 -4.03
C MET A 123 1.74 12.10 -5.08
N VAL A 124 1.83 10.83 -4.65
CA VAL A 124 1.77 9.69 -5.58
C VAL A 124 0.38 9.58 -6.23
N LEU A 125 -0.72 9.75 -5.48
CA LEU A 125 -2.07 9.77 -6.05
C LEU A 125 -2.24 10.90 -7.07
N VAL A 126 -1.76 12.10 -6.75
CA VAL A 126 -1.83 13.27 -7.62
C VAL A 126 -1.02 13.03 -8.89
N ALA A 127 0.19 12.48 -8.78
CA ALA A 127 1.00 12.12 -9.94
C ALA A 127 0.28 11.11 -10.85
N LEU A 128 -0.29 10.05 -10.28
CA LEU A 128 -1.07 9.05 -11.04
C LEU A 128 -2.31 9.67 -11.68
N TRP A 129 -3.00 10.58 -10.98
CA TRP A 129 -4.17 11.29 -11.50
C TRP A 129 -3.84 12.23 -12.66
N MET A 130 -2.65 12.86 -12.63
CA MET A 130 -2.12 13.68 -13.72
C MET A 130 -1.58 12.85 -14.90
N GLY A 131 -1.74 11.53 -14.90
CA GLY A 131 -1.30 10.63 -15.97
C GLY A 131 0.21 10.34 -15.95
N TRP A 132 0.90 10.64 -14.84
CA TRP A 132 2.29 10.22 -14.69
C TRP A 132 2.33 8.75 -14.30
N HIS A 133 2.81 7.92 -15.22
CA HIS A 133 2.99 6.49 -15.00
C HIS A 133 4.49 6.17 -14.91
N PRO A 134 5.12 6.25 -13.72
CA PRO A 134 6.57 6.20 -13.59
C PRO A 134 7.22 4.88 -14.00
N LEU A 135 6.45 3.79 -14.17
CA LEU A 135 6.96 2.44 -14.41
C LEU A 135 6.26 1.68 -15.54
N SER A 136 5.34 2.30 -16.30
CA SER A 136 4.56 1.60 -17.35
C SER A 136 4.94 1.97 -18.78
N THR A 137 6.04 2.71 -18.98
CA THR A 137 6.51 3.17 -20.29
C THR A 137 7.54 2.23 -20.95
N VAL A 138 7.63 0.98 -20.47
CA VAL A 138 8.50 -0.07 -21.04
C VAL A 138 7.64 -1.22 -21.56
#